data_AF-A0A963UDA2-F1
#
_entry.id   AF-A0A963UDA2-F1
#
_cell.length_a   1.000
_cell.length_b   1.000
_cell.length_c   1.000
_cell.angle_alpha   90.00
_cell.angle_beta   90.00
_cell.angle_gamma   90.00
#
_symmetry.space_group_name_H-M   'P 1'
#
loop_
_entity.id
_entity.type
_entity.pdbx_description
1 polymer ?
#
loop_
_entity_poly.entity_id
_entity_poly.type
_entity_poly.pdbx_seq_one_letter_code
_entity_poly.pdbx_strand_id
1 'polypeptide(L)'
;MARTLIIGGGAIGLSLAYHLTRRGEGDVVLLERNQLTSGTSWHAAGIVGPLRATPNGTRLAMYAGELFPRLEAETGLSTGYRRTGGYWLARDEARMDELRRIAALGRHFALTPTLLDGTALAIPGVDSSGIVGALRVEEDANVNPVDLCMAYARAARAGGADIREGVNVAALVVENGRARGVRLADGSLIAADRVALCAGAWSKKLADAAGVALPLQAVEHMYVVTEPMPHLPHPYPVLRDLDRGIYVKGDAGKLVIGGFEPHAKCWDPHGPEGDRPFLEFSQDWDQFAPFMEAALALIPSLEKAGIQHFMNGPESFAVDSRPLIGQTNEVDGLFVAAGMNSVGVMSSAGVGRVLADWMIEGAAPIDLWEADIARVDPLTAAAAHVEARMAEAVADVFGLHWPFKQPKAGRGLRRSALHDRWAAAGAVFGLTAGWERGIWYATGEDDRALPYSVGEQPWQDHVHREAAAMEHGTALIDLSPFGKFDLSGPDALS
;
A
#
# COMPACT_ATOMS: atom_id res chain seq x y z
N MET A 1 -22.37 -15.12 20.39
CA MET A 1 -21.53 -14.76 19.22
C MET A 1 -20.44 -13.85 19.72
N ALA A 2 -19.27 -13.85 19.09
CA ALA A 2 -18.12 -13.04 19.54
C ALA A 2 -18.24 -11.63 18.97
N ARG A 3 -18.22 -10.59 19.83
CA ARG A 3 -18.33 -9.21 19.34
C ARG A 3 -17.05 -8.78 18.65
N THR A 4 -17.21 -8.18 17.48
CA THR A 4 -16.14 -7.51 16.73
C THR A 4 -16.36 -6.01 16.70
N LEU A 5 -15.37 -5.25 17.18
CA LEU A 5 -15.29 -3.81 16.94
C LEU A 5 -14.41 -3.52 15.73
N ILE A 6 -14.82 -2.55 14.92
CA ILE A 6 -14.02 -2.01 13.81
C ILE A 6 -13.83 -0.52 14.04
N ILE A 7 -12.58 -0.04 14.01
CA ILE A 7 -12.23 1.37 14.23
C ILE A 7 -11.88 1.99 12.88
N GLY A 8 -12.68 2.95 12.42
CA GLY A 8 -12.49 3.68 11.16
C GLY A 8 -13.53 3.35 10.08
N GLY A 9 -14.30 4.36 9.68
CA GLY A 9 -15.33 4.32 8.65
C GLY A 9 -14.84 4.64 7.23
N GLY A 10 -13.57 4.34 6.94
CA GLY A 10 -13.01 4.37 5.58
C GLY A 10 -13.33 3.09 4.80
N ALA A 11 -12.92 3.03 3.53
CA ALA A 11 -13.22 1.91 2.63
C ALA A 11 -12.81 0.53 3.18
N ILE A 12 -11.70 0.46 3.92
CA ILE A 12 -11.19 -0.77 4.55
C ILE A 12 -12.14 -1.27 5.66
N GLY A 13 -12.50 -0.43 6.62
CA GLY A 13 -13.36 -0.81 7.75
C GLY A 13 -14.79 -1.11 7.31
N LEU A 14 -15.32 -0.35 6.35
CA LEU A 14 -16.64 -0.60 5.77
C LEU A 14 -16.68 -1.92 4.96
N SER A 15 -15.61 -2.25 4.23
CA SER A 15 -15.48 -3.55 3.56
C SER A 15 -15.41 -4.71 4.55
N LEU A 16 -14.63 -4.58 5.63
CA LEU A 16 -14.56 -5.56 6.71
C LEU A 16 -15.95 -5.78 7.36
N ALA A 17 -16.70 -4.71 7.63
CA ALA A 17 -18.05 -4.80 8.20
C ALA A 17 -19.03 -5.54 7.26
N TYR A 18 -18.96 -5.27 5.96
CA TYR A 18 -19.74 -5.99 4.94
C TYR A 18 -19.37 -7.47 4.88
N HIS A 19 -18.07 -7.80 4.89
CA HIS A 19 -17.64 -9.19 4.78
C HIS A 19 -17.93 -10.02 6.03
N LEU A 20 -17.75 -9.48 7.24
CA LEU A 20 -18.13 -10.16 8.49
C LEU A 20 -19.63 -10.46 8.55
N THR A 21 -20.48 -9.48 8.22
CA THR A 21 -21.94 -9.69 8.21
C THR A 21 -22.38 -10.65 7.10
N ARG A 22 -21.78 -10.60 5.90
CA ARG A 22 -22.01 -11.59 4.84
C ARG A 22 -21.52 -13.00 5.18
N ARG A 23 -20.60 -13.14 6.14
CA ARG A 23 -20.17 -14.42 6.73
C ARG A 23 -21.08 -14.91 7.88
N GLY A 24 -22.02 -14.08 8.34
CA GLY A 24 -22.98 -14.42 9.40
C GLY A 24 -22.60 -13.98 10.81
N GLU A 25 -21.58 -13.12 10.98
CA GLU A 25 -21.21 -12.56 12.29
C GLU A 25 -22.26 -11.56 12.79
N GLY A 26 -22.92 -11.89 13.91
CA GLY A 26 -24.12 -11.20 14.39
C GLY A 26 -23.91 -10.10 15.44
N ASP A 27 -22.67 -9.73 15.77
CA ASP A 27 -22.36 -8.60 16.66
C ASP A 27 -21.12 -7.86 16.13
N VAL A 28 -21.33 -7.09 15.05
CA VAL A 28 -20.31 -6.31 14.34
C VAL A 28 -20.65 -4.82 14.51
N VAL A 29 -19.77 -4.09 15.19
CA VAL A 29 -19.94 -2.66 15.46
C VAL A 29 -18.78 -1.87 14.86
N LEU A 30 -19.06 -0.95 13.95
CA LEU A 30 -18.08 -0.01 13.39
C LEU A 30 -18.20 1.35 14.09
N LEU A 31 -17.06 1.88 14.52
CA LEU A 31 -16.92 3.17 15.18
C LEU A 31 -16.11 4.10 14.27
N GLU A 32 -16.73 5.18 13.80
CA GLU A 32 -16.11 6.26 13.05
C GLU A 32 -16.08 7.53 13.90
N ARG A 33 -14.91 8.16 13.97
CA ARG A 33 -14.62 9.33 14.81
C ARG A 33 -15.46 10.55 14.41
N ASN A 34 -15.60 10.79 13.11
CA ASN A 34 -16.37 11.89 12.53
C ASN A 34 -17.50 11.35 11.66
N GLN A 35 -17.37 11.44 10.33
CA GLN A 35 -18.31 10.91 9.35
C GLN A 35 -17.64 9.82 8.53
N LEU A 36 -18.43 8.90 7.96
CA LEU A 36 -17.89 7.91 7.02
C LEU A 36 -17.07 8.58 5.90
N THR A 37 -16.04 7.89 5.42
CA THR A 37 -15.05 8.34 4.41
C THR A 37 -14.10 9.47 4.82
N SER A 38 -14.38 10.23 5.89
CA SER A 38 -13.74 11.52 6.21
C SER A 38 -12.24 11.52 6.55
N GLY A 39 -11.59 10.35 6.53
CA GLY A 39 -10.13 10.18 6.53
C GLY A 39 -9.53 10.38 5.14
N THR A 40 -8.83 9.38 4.60
CA THR A 40 -8.21 9.43 3.25
C THR A 40 -9.14 8.95 2.13
N SER A 41 -10.21 8.22 2.48
CA SER A 41 -11.05 7.54 1.49
C SER A 41 -11.85 8.49 0.59
N TRP A 42 -12.30 9.64 1.08
CA TRP A 42 -13.13 10.56 0.30
C TRP A 42 -12.40 11.21 -0.88
N HIS A 43 -11.11 11.50 -0.74
CA HIS A 43 -10.27 12.16 -1.74
C HIS A 43 -9.40 11.19 -2.55
N ALA A 44 -9.52 9.89 -2.38
CA ALA A 44 -8.73 8.96 -3.19
C ALA A 44 -9.01 9.16 -4.69
N ALA A 45 -8.00 9.09 -5.56
CA ALA A 45 -8.18 9.30 -7.01
C ALA A 45 -9.18 8.32 -7.66
N GLY A 46 -9.53 7.21 -7.00
CA GLY A 46 -10.57 6.28 -7.45
C GLY A 46 -10.15 5.42 -8.64
N ILE A 47 -8.85 5.31 -8.93
CA ILE A 47 -8.30 4.36 -9.90
C ILE A 47 -8.39 2.95 -9.32
N VAL A 48 -8.83 1.98 -10.11
CA VAL A 48 -8.95 0.56 -9.76
C VAL A 48 -8.26 -0.27 -10.85
N GLY A 49 -6.99 -0.59 -10.63
CA GLY A 49 -6.26 -1.55 -11.46
C GLY A 49 -6.07 -2.89 -10.73
N PRO A 50 -6.24 -4.06 -11.37
CA PRO A 50 -6.07 -5.35 -10.71
C PRO A 50 -4.61 -5.83 -10.64
N LEU A 51 -3.72 -5.37 -11.53
CA LEU A 51 -2.32 -5.80 -11.58
C LEU A 51 -1.48 -5.21 -10.43
N ARG A 52 -0.66 -6.04 -9.78
CA ARG A 52 0.38 -5.62 -8.82
C ARG A 52 1.71 -6.27 -9.17
N ALA A 53 2.78 -5.86 -8.49
CA ALA A 53 4.10 -6.47 -8.62
C ALA A 53 4.18 -7.91 -8.05
N THR A 54 3.18 -8.35 -7.28
CA THR A 54 3.16 -9.62 -6.52
C THR A 54 1.89 -10.45 -6.77
N PRO A 55 1.93 -11.79 -6.61
CA PRO A 55 0.77 -12.65 -6.82
C PRO A 55 -0.38 -12.38 -5.84
N ASN A 56 -0.07 -12.20 -4.55
CA ASN A 56 -1.09 -12.04 -3.51
C ASN A 56 -1.71 -10.65 -3.57
N GLY A 57 -0.91 -9.59 -3.77
CA GLY A 57 -1.41 -8.25 -4.09
C GLY A 57 -2.32 -8.21 -5.33
N THR A 58 -2.00 -8.95 -6.40
CA THR A 58 -2.84 -9.08 -7.60
C THR A 58 -4.17 -9.77 -7.27
N ARG A 59 -4.13 -10.90 -6.56
CA ARG A 59 -5.33 -11.65 -6.10
C ARG A 59 -6.27 -10.79 -5.24
N LEU A 60 -5.72 -9.97 -4.32
CA LEU A 60 -6.49 -9.04 -3.50
C LEU A 60 -7.17 -7.94 -4.33
N ALA A 61 -6.43 -7.35 -5.28
CA ALA A 61 -6.93 -6.25 -6.12
C ALA A 61 -7.98 -6.69 -7.14
N MET A 62 -7.84 -7.89 -7.73
CA MET A 62 -8.81 -8.43 -8.69
C MET A 62 -10.24 -8.52 -8.14
N TYR A 63 -10.41 -8.86 -6.87
CA TYR A 63 -11.72 -9.06 -6.27
C TYR A 63 -12.57 -7.77 -6.22
N ALA A 64 -11.94 -6.59 -6.35
CA ALA A 64 -12.64 -5.32 -6.55
C ALA A 64 -13.49 -5.32 -7.83
N GLY A 65 -12.97 -5.90 -8.92
CA GLY A 65 -13.67 -5.98 -10.21
C GLY A 65 -14.89 -6.90 -10.21
N GLU A 66 -14.97 -7.84 -9.27
CA GLU A 66 -16.19 -8.61 -8.98
C GLU A 66 -17.12 -7.87 -8.00
N LEU A 67 -16.55 -7.29 -6.95
CA LEU A 67 -17.31 -6.82 -5.80
C LEU A 67 -18.00 -5.48 -6.07
N PHE A 68 -17.34 -4.53 -6.73
CA PHE A 68 -17.92 -3.18 -6.90
C PHE A 68 -19.19 -3.20 -7.78
N PRO A 69 -19.24 -3.93 -8.92
CA PRO A 69 -20.51 -4.16 -9.64
C PRO A 69 -21.57 -4.88 -8.79
N ARG A 70 -21.14 -5.85 -7.98
CA ARG A 70 -22.04 -6.65 -7.13
C ARG A 70 -22.64 -5.82 -6.00
N LEU A 71 -21.90 -4.89 -5.38
CA LEU A 71 -22.42 -3.96 -4.38
C LEU A 71 -23.49 -3.03 -4.97
N GLU A 72 -23.31 -2.59 -6.22
CA GLU A 72 -24.32 -1.79 -6.92
C GLU A 72 -25.61 -2.59 -7.17
N ALA A 73 -25.50 -3.85 -7.60
CA ALA A 73 -26.65 -4.75 -7.74
C ALA A 73 -27.29 -5.18 -6.40
N GLU A 74 -26.49 -5.36 -5.34
CA GLU A 74 -26.93 -5.80 -4.00
C GLU A 74 -27.60 -4.66 -3.21
N THR A 75 -27.23 -3.40 -3.47
CA THR A 75 -27.72 -2.24 -2.70
C THR A 75 -28.59 -1.26 -3.49
N GLY A 76 -28.47 -1.18 -4.81
CA GLY A 76 -29.08 -0.12 -5.61
C GLY A 76 -28.51 1.28 -5.35
N LEU A 77 -27.31 1.39 -4.75
CA LEU A 77 -26.47 2.59 -4.80
C LEU A 77 -25.37 2.33 -5.82
N SER A 78 -25.08 3.29 -6.70
CA SER A 78 -23.93 3.12 -7.58
C SER A 78 -22.64 3.09 -6.79
N THR A 79 -21.62 2.41 -7.31
CA THR A 79 -20.23 2.57 -6.83
C THR A 79 -19.44 3.53 -7.70
N GLY A 80 -20.01 3.99 -8.83
CA GLY A 80 -19.27 4.65 -9.90
C GLY A 80 -18.29 3.73 -10.63
N TYR A 81 -18.28 2.41 -10.36
CA TYR A 81 -17.35 1.48 -10.98
C TYR A 81 -17.56 1.37 -12.49
N ARG A 82 -16.48 1.62 -13.24
CA ARG A 82 -16.49 1.57 -14.70
C ARG A 82 -15.13 1.11 -15.22
N ARG A 83 -15.08 0.00 -15.94
CA ARG A 83 -13.92 -0.37 -16.76
C ARG A 83 -13.69 0.72 -17.81
N THR A 84 -12.49 1.29 -17.79
CA THR A 84 -12.03 2.36 -18.68
C THR A 84 -10.94 1.86 -19.63
N GLY A 85 -10.34 0.71 -19.30
CA GLY A 85 -9.02 0.35 -19.76
C GLY A 85 -7.95 1.23 -19.11
N GLY A 86 -6.69 0.86 -19.31
CA GLY A 86 -5.55 1.64 -18.88
C GLY A 86 -4.25 1.27 -19.57
N TYR A 87 -3.27 2.16 -19.49
CA TYR A 87 -1.94 2.04 -20.07
C TYR A 87 -0.89 2.38 -19.01
N TRP A 88 0.05 1.46 -18.78
CA TRP A 88 1.25 1.70 -17.99
C TRP A 88 2.36 1.96 -19.00
N LEU A 89 2.98 3.13 -18.97
CA LEU A 89 3.88 3.64 -20.00
C LEU A 89 5.34 3.35 -19.59
N ALA A 90 6.20 3.07 -20.58
CA ALA A 90 7.62 2.86 -20.39
C ALA A 90 8.43 3.78 -21.30
N ARG A 91 9.41 4.48 -20.72
CA ARG A 91 10.31 5.41 -21.43
C ARG A 91 11.70 4.82 -21.69
N ASP A 92 12.03 3.71 -21.03
CA ASP A 92 13.19 2.87 -21.32
C ASP A 92 12.86 1.36 -21.33
N GLU A 93 13.84 0.57 -21.78
CA GLU A 93 13.70 -0.88 -21.94
C GLU A 93 13.67 -1.65 -20.61
N ALA A 94 14.28 -1.10 -19.54
CA ALA A 94 14.26 -1.73 -18.22
C ALA A 94 12.87 -1.60 -17.56
N ARG A 95 12.15 -0.49 -17.82
CA ARG A 95 10.72 -0.41 -17.51
C ARG A 95 9.89 -1.36 -18.37
N MET A 96 10.20 -1.53 -19.66
CA MET A 96 9.52 -2.54 -20.49
C MET A 96 9.71 -3.96 -19.94
N ASP A 97 10.87 -4.31 -19.38
CA ASP A 97 11.08 -5.59 -18.69
C ASP A 97 10.26 -5.74 -17.40
N GLU A 98 10.12 -4.68 -16.59
CA GLU A 98 9.19 -4.68 -15.46
C GLU A 98 7.74 -4.90 -15.92
N LEU A 99 7.31 -4.23 -16.99
CA LEU A 99 5.98 -4.41 -17.58
C LEU A 99 5.80 -5.81 -18.17
N ARG A 100 6.83 -6.43 -18.78
CA ARG A 100 6.82 -7.83 -19.23
C ARG A 100 6.61 -8.79 -18.06
N ARG A 101 7.29 -8.58 -16.93
CA ARG A 101 7.13 -9.35 -15.68
C ARG A 101 5.71 -9.23 -15.12
N ILE A 102 5.17 -8.00 -15.04
CA ILE A 102 3.80 -7.75 -14.57
C ILE A 102 2.76 -8.36 -15.52
N ALA A 103 2.98 -8.29 -16.84
CA ALA A 103 2.11 -8.90 -17.83
C ALA A 103 2.10 -10.44 -17.75
N ALA A 104 3.25 -11.06 -17.51
CA ALA A 104 3.35 -12.51 -17.31
C ALA A 104 2.60 -12.96 -16.05
N LEU A 105 2.74 -12.23 -14.95
CA LEU A 105 1.98 -12.44 -13.73
C LEU A 105 0.47 -12.29 -13.97
N GLY A 106 0.04 -11.22 -14.64
CA GLY A 106 -1.37 -10.97 -14.94
C GLY A 106 -2.04 -12.09 -15.73
N ARG A 107 -1.35 -12.66 -16.72
CA ARG A 107 -1.84 -13.81 -17.50
C ARG A 107 -2.02 -15.08 -16.65
N HIS A 108 -1.18 -15.31 -15.64
CA HIS A 108 -1.37 -16.42 -14.69
C HIS A 108 -2.67 -16.25 -13.87
N PHE A 109 -3.11 -15.02 -13.67
CA PHE A 109 -4.37 -14.67 -13.01
C PHE A 109 -5.56 -14.49 -13.97
N ALA A 110 -5.45 -14.96 -15.22
CA ALA A 110 -6.49 -14.85 -16.25
C ALA A 110 -6.95 -13.42 -16.59
N LEU A 111 -6.13 -12.41 -16.27
CA LEU A 111 -6.25 -11.06 -16.83
C LEU A 111 -5.71 -11.05 -18.28
N THR A 112 -6.04 -10.01 -19.04
CA THR A 112 -5.70 -9.89 -20.49
C THR A 112 -4.65 -8.81 -20.82
N PRO A 113 -3.52 -8.68 -20.07
CA PRO A 113 -2.53 -7.64 -20.31
C PRO A 113 -1.83 -7.79 -21.67
N THR A 114 -1.89 -6.73 -22.46
CA THR A 114 -1.32 -6.64 -23.82
C THR A 114 -0.14 -5.68 -23.82
N LEU A 115 1.05 -6.17 -24.20
CA LEU A 115 2.22 -5.31 -24.43
C LEU A 115 2.11 -4.65 -25.80
N LEU A 116 2.53 -3.38 -25.89
CA LEU A 116 2.52 -2.56 -27.10
C LEU A 116 3.90 -1.90 -27.26
N ASP A 117 4.43 -1.90 -28.47
CA ASP A 117 5.59 -1.09 -28.83
C ASP A 117 5.18 0.40 -28.96
N GLY A 118 6.10 1.34 -28.72
CA GLY A 118 5.80 2.78 -28.74
C GLY A 118 5.23 3.28 -30.06
N THR A 119 5.62 2.66 -31.19
CA THR A 119 5.10 2.94 -32.53
C THR A 119 3.64 2.48 -32.74
N ALA A 120 3.13 1.60 -31.88
CA ALA A 120 1.73 1.14 -31.87
C ALA A 120 0.86 1.91 -30.85
N LEU A 121 1.43 2.86 -30.09
CA LEU A 121 0.76 3.55 -28.99
C LEU A 121 -0.12 4.71 -29.48
N ALA A 122 -1.32 4.38 -29.96
CA ALA A 122 -2.33 5.34 -30.39
C ALA A 122 -3.38 5.63 -29.29
N ILE A 123 -3.03 6.47 -28.31
CA ILE A 123 -3.98 6.94 -27.27
C ILE A 123 -4.48 8.35 -27.65
N PRO A 124 -5.79 8.59 -27.79
CA PRO A 124 -6.29 9.89 -28.22
C PRO A 124 -5.97 11.02 -27.23
N GLY A 125 -5.33 12.08 -27.73
CA GLY A 125 -4.94 13.26 -26.94
C GLY A 125 -3.62 13.12 -26.16
N VAL A 126 -2.91 12.01 -26.31
CA VAL A 126 -1.59 11.76 -25.69
C VAL A 126 -0.48 11.98 -26.71
N ASP A 127 0.61 12.63 -26.31
CA ASP A 127 1.88 12.61 -27.04
C ASP A 127 2.72 11.39 -26.59
N SER A 128 3.01 10.48 -27.53
CA SER A 128 3.82 9.29 -27.29
C SER A 128 5.33 9.51 -27.47
N SER A 129 5.77 10.76 -27.65
CA SER A 129 7.18 11.13 -27.76
C SER A 129 8.00 10.67 -26.55
N GLY A 130 9.08 9.92 -26.84
CA GLY A 130 9.95 9.35 -25.81
C GLY A 130 9.27 8.27 -24.95
N ILE A 131 8.27 7.56 -25.49
CA ILE A 131 7.72 6.33 -24.92
C ILE A 131 8.15 5.15 -25.82
N VAL A 132 8.88 4.18 -25.27
CA VAL A 132 9.38 3.02 -26.02
C VAL A 132 8.34 1.90 -26.11
N GLY A 133 7.39 1.86 -25.19
CA GLY A 133 6.27 0.92 -25.19
C GLY A 133 5.31 1.12 -24.03
N ALA A 134 4.29 0.27 -23.95
CA ALA A 134 3.29 0.30 -22.89
C ALA A 134 2.68 -1.08 -22.59
N LEU A 135 2.10 -1.20 -21.40
CA LEU A 135 1.24 -2.30 -21.00
C LEU A 135 -0.22 -1.83 -20.98
N ARG A 136 -1.02 -2.29 -21.93
CA ARG A 136 -2.48 -2.08 -21.95
C ARG A 136 -3.17 -3.12 -21.08
N VAL A 137 -4.10 -2.66 -20.26
CA VAL A 137 -4.89 -3.46 -19.31
C VAL A 137 -6.37 -3.17 -19.54
N GLU A 138 -7.14 -4.15 -20.00
CA GLU A 138 -8.58 -3.98 -20.31
C GLU A 138 -9.42 -3.95 -19.03
N GLU A 139 -8.90 -4.51 -17.95
CA GLU A 139 -9.56 -4.64 -16.65
C GLU A 139 -9.34 -3.42 -15.74
N ASP A 140 -8.49 -2.48 -16.13
CA ASP A 140 -8.32 -1.20 -15.45
C ASP A 140 -9.64 -0.39 -15.51
N ALA A 141 -9.97 0.21 -14.37
CA ALA A 141 -11.25 0.84 -14.11
C ALA A 141 -11.10 2.09 -13.24
N ASN A 142 -12.16 2.89 -13.18
CA ASN A 142 -12.36 3.92 -12.16
C ASN A 142 -13.54 3.53 -11.25
N VAL A 143 -13.61 4.14 -10.08
CA VAL A 143 -14.70 4.06 -9.09
C VAL A 143 -14.88 5.44 -8.42
N ASN A 144 -16.05 5.75 -7.86
CA ASN A 144 -16.18 6.87 -6.92
C ASN A 144 -15.94 6.34 -5.50
N PRO A 145 -14.88 6.79 -4.79
CA PRO A 145 -14.59 6.29 -3.44
C PRO A 145 -15.71 6.52 -2.43
N VAL A 146 -16.40 7.67 -2.51
CA VAL A 146 -17.47 8.02 -1.55
C VAL A 146 -18.68 7.14 -1.80
N ASP A 147 -19.13 7.03 -3.06
CA ASP A 147 -20.28 6.20 -3.43
C ASP A 147 -20.01 4.71 -3.11
N LEU A 148 -18.81 4.21 -3.39
CA LEU A 148 -18.37 2.86 -3.00
C LEU A 148 -18.47 2.64 -1.49
N CYS A 149 -18.00 3.60 -0.68
CA CYS A 149 -18.12 3.51 0.78
C CYS A 149 -19.58 3.53 1.23
N MET A 150 -20.46 4.31 0.58
CA MET A 150 -21.89 4.30 0.90
C MET A 150 -22.57 2.98 0.50
N ALA A 151 -22.16 2.37 -0.60
CA ALA A 151 -22.61 1.03 -1.00
C ALA A 151 -22.17 -0.03 0.04
N TYR A 152 -20.90 -0.04 0.46
CA TYR A 152 -20.45 -0.90 1.55
C TYR A 152 -21.23 -0.66 2.86
N ALA A 153 -21.40 0.60 3.27
CA ALA A 153 -22.11 0.95 4.50
C ALA A 153 -23.57 0.50 4.48
N ARG A 154 -24.26 0.63 3.33
CA ARG A 154 -25.64 0.14 3.15
C ARG A 154 -25.71 -1.39 3.17
N ALA A 155 -24.77 -2.08 2.52
CA ALA A 155 -24.73 -3.54 2.51
C ALA A 155 -24.42 -4.11 3.90
N ALA A 156 -23.44 -3.54 4.62
CA ALA A 156 -23.09 -3.92 5.99
C ALA A 156 -24.26 -3.67 6.97
N ARG A 157 -24.91 -2.50 6.91
CA ARG A 157 -26.11 -2.21 7.72
C ARG A 157 -27.27 -3.17 7.39
N ALA A 158 -27.46 -3.56 6.12
CA ALA A 158 -28.45 -4.56 5.72
C ALA A 158 -28.11 -5.99 6.22
N GLY A 159 -26.82 -6.30 6.36
CA GLY A 159 -26.32 -7.52 7.01
C GLY A 159 -26.35 -7.48 8.55
N GLY A 160 -26.75 -6.37 9.17
CA GLY A 160 -26.89 -6.22 10.62
C GLY A 160 -25.75 -5.50 11.34
N ALA A 161 -24.79 -4.89 10.63
CA ALA A 161 -23.71 -4.13 11.27
C ALA A 161 -24.22 -2.79 11.86
N ASP A 162 -23.84 -2.54 13.11
CA ASP A 162 -24.09 -1.27 13.80
C ASP A 162 -22.95 -0.29 13.46
N ILE A 163 -23.24 0.70 12.61
CA ILE A 163 -22.25 1.68 12.12
C ILE A 163 -22.53 3.04 12.74
N ARG A 164 -21.67 3.45 13.67
CA ARG A 164 -21.79 4.65 14.49
C ARG A 164 -20.78 5.71 14.07
N GLU A 165 -21.29 6.88 13.72
CA GLU A 165 -20.53 8.08 13.36
C GLU A 165 -20.51 9.05 14.55
N GLY A 166 -19.49 9.92 14.62
CA GLY A 166 -19.26 10.81 15.77
C GLY A 166 -18.71 10.11 17.02
N VAL A 167 -18.19 8.88 16.90
CA VAL A 167 -17.73 8.05 18.02
C VAL A 167 -16.21 7.96 18.05
N ASN A 168 -15.59 8.87 18.80
CA ASN A 168 -14.14 8.94 18.95
C ASN A 168 -13.62 7.87 19.94
N VAL A 169 -12.83 6.91 19.44
CA VAL A 169 -12.07 5.95 20.24
C VAL A 169 -10.78 6.60 20.74
N ALA A 170 -10.64 6.72 22.05
CA ALA A 170 -9.48 7.32 22.70
C ALA A 170 -8.36 6.31 23.03
N ALA A 171 -8.71 5.04 23.29
CA ALA A 171 -7.74 3.97 23.55
C ALA A 171 -8.29 2.58 23.23
N LEU A 172 -7.40 1.65 22.88
CA LEU A 172 -7.66 0.22 22.91
C LEU A 172 -7.64 -0.26 24.38
N VAL A 173 -8.47 -1.25 24.72
CA VAL A 173 -8.47 -1.88 26.05
C VAL A 173 -7.83 -3.26 25.92
N VAL A 174 -6.70 -3.46 26.60
CA VAL A 174 -5.92 -4.70 26.60
C VAL A 174 -5.79 -5.21 28.03
N GLU A 175 -6.11 -6.50 28.24
CA GLU A 175 -6.00 -7.16 29.54
C GLU A 175 -5.32 -8.52 29.35
N ASN A 176 -4.28 -8.82 30.13
CA ASN A 176 -3.52 -10.08 30.08
C ASN A 176 -3.05 -10.43 28.65
N GLY A 177 -2.55 -9.44 27.91
CA GLY A 177 -2.08 -9.61 26.53
C GLY A 177 -3.17 -9.74 25.48
N ARG A 178 -4.45 -9.56 25.83
CA ARG A 178 -5.59 -9.73 24.91
C ARG A 178 -6.45 -8.49 24.80
N ALA A 179 -6.90 -8.16 23.58
CA ALA A 179 -7.89 -7.12 23.35
C ALA A 179 -9.23 -7.47 24.01
N ARG A 180 -9.79 -6.51 24.75
CA ARG A 180 -11.09 -6.61 25.46
C ARG A 180 -12.10 -5.56 25.04
N GLY A 181 -11.74 -4.67 24.12
CA GLY A 181 -12.62 -3.63 23.60
C GLY A 181 -11.92 -2.29 23.41
N VAL A 182 -12.68 -1.20 23.54
CA VAL A 182 -12.19 0.17 23.40
C VAL A 182 -12.72 1.08 24.50
N ARG A 183 -11.98 2.16 24.77
CA ARG A 183 -12.42 3.31 25.55
C ARG A 183 -12.70 4.48 24.62
N LEU A 184 -13.85 5.11 24.78
CA LEU A 184 -14.26 6.29 24.01
C LEU A 184 -13.75 7.59 24.67
N ALA A 185 -13.78 8.69 23.93
CA ALA A 185 -13.33 10.00 24.41
C ALA A 185 -14.16 10.58 25.58
N ASP A 186 -15.39 10.10 25.79
CA ASP A 186 -16.22 10.42 26.98
C ASP A 186 -15.86 9.57 28.22
N GLY A 187 -14.90 8.64 28.09
CA GLY A 187 -14.47 7.70 29.13
C GLY A 187 -15.28 6.41 29.20
N SER A 188 -16.35 6.25 28.41
CA SER A 188 -17.13 5.02 28.37
C SER A 188 -16.36 3.85 27.72
N LEU A 189 -16.81 2.62 28.00
CA LEU A 189 -16.17 1.38 27.55
C LEU A 189 -17.13 0.58 26.68
N ILE A 190 -16.66 0.11 25.52
CA ILE A 190 -17.35 -0.91 24.71
C ILE A 190 -16.48 -2.16 24.72
N ALA A 191 -16.91 -3.18 25.48
CA ALA A 191 -16.24 -4.48 25.53
C ALA A 191 -16.46 -5.29 24.25
N ALA A 192 -15.47 -6.10 23.85
CA ALA A 192 -15.47 -6.95 22.64
C ALA A 192 -14.47 -8.13 22.75
N ASP A 193 -14.65 -9.13 21.89
CA ASP A 193 -13.82 -10.35 21.82
C ASP A 193 -12.70 -10.26 20.76
N ARG A 194 -12.94 -9.42 19.75
CA ARG A 194 -12.03 -9.06 18.65
C ARG A 194 -12.12 -7.55 18.39
N VAL A 195 -10.99 -6.91 18.05
CA VAL A 195 -10.95 -5.49 17.64
C VAL A 195 -10.13 -5.37 16.36
N ALA A 196 -10.63 -4.66 15.35
CA ALA A 196 -9.94 -4.38 14.09
C ALA A 196 -9.64 -2.89 13.93
N LEU A 197 -8.36 -2.56 13.78
CA LEU A 197 -7.83 -1.22 13.64
C LEU A 197 -7.66 -0.85 12.16
N CYS A 198 -8.69 -0.20 11.61
CA CYS A 198 -8.78 0.21 10.20
C CYS A 198 -8.70 1.75 10.04
N ALA A 199 -8.12 2.44 11.03
CA ALA A 199 -8.17 3.90 11.20
C ALA A 199 -7.19 4.70 10.31
N GLY A 200 -6.68 4.11 9.23
CA GLY A 200 -5.74 4.76 8.30
C GLY A 200 -4.50 5.33 9.00
N ALA A 201 -4.18 6.59 8.71
CA ALA A 201 -3.06 7.32 9.34
C ALA A 201 -3.16 7.41 10.88
N TRP A 202 -4.37 7.44 11.43
CA TRP A 202 -4.58 7.54 12.89
C TRP A 202 -4.36 6.22 13.62
N SER A 203 -4.17 5.10 12.93
CA SER A 203 -3.95 3.78 13.54
C SER A 203 -2.74 3.75 14.45
N LYS A 204 -1.62 4.39 14.07
CA LYS A 204 -0.37 4.34 14.85
C LYS A 204 -0.56 4.85 16.28
N LYS A 205 -1.28 5.96 16.47
CA LYS A 205 -1.54 6.54 17.79
C LYS A 205 -2.28 5.59 18.74
N LEU A 206 -3.23 4.81 18.22
CA LEU A 206 -3.99 3.83 19.00
C LEU A 206 -3.19 2.55 19.27
N ALA A 207 -2.33 2.14 18.34
CA ALA A 207 -1.47 0.97 18.47
C ALA A 207 -0.27 1.20 19.41
N ASP A 208 0.44 2.33 19.27
CA ASP A 208 1.56 2.70 20.14
C ASP A 208 1.09 2.75 21.61
N ALA A 209 -0.12 3.27 21.87
CA ALA A 209 -0.74 3.31 23.20
C ALA A 209 -1.16 1.93 23.77
N ALA A 210 -1.21 0.89 22.92
CA ALA A 210 -1.47 -0.50 23.28
C ALA A 210 -0.21 -1.38 23.30
N GLY A 211 0.97 -0.81 23.02
CA GLY A 211 2.23 -1.55 22.91
C GLY A 211 2.44 -2.27 21.57
N VAL A 212 1.67 -1.94 20.54
CA VAL A 212 1.76 -2.54 19.20
C VAL A 212 2.55 -1.64 18.26
N ALA A 213 3.56 -2.19 17.58
CA ALA A 213 4.42 -1.44 16.69
C ALA A 213 3.83 -1.29 15.27
N LEU A 214 3.30 -0.11 14.93
CA LEU A 214 2.94 0.23 13.55
C LEU A 214 4.00 1.15 12.90
N PRO A 215 4.76 0.66 11.89
CA PRO A 215 5.74 1.46 11.15
C PRO A 215 5.09 2.15 9.96
N LEU A 216 4.18 3.08 10.26
CA LEU A 216 3.47 3.91 9.29
C LEU A 216 3.53 5.40 9.64
N GLN A 217 3.37 6.24 8.62
CA GLN A 217 3.25 7.69 8.73
C GLN A 217 2.21 8.19 7.72
N ALA A 218 1.80 9.46 7.83
CA ALA A 218 1.07 10.14 6.75
C ALA A 218 2.01 11.10 6.00
N VAL A 219 1.86 11.16 4.68
CA VAL A 219 2.55 12.13 3.83
C VAL A 219 1.53 13.00 3.09
N GLU A 220 1.96 14.18 2.67
CA GLU A 220 1.25 14.99 1.69
C GLU A 220 1.22 14.25 0.35
N HIS A 221 0.01 13.94 -0.15
CA HIS A 221 -0.21 13.32 -1.44
C HIS A 221 -1.22 14.14 -2.25
N MET A 222 -0.96 14.29 -3.56
CA MET A 222 -1.53 15.38 -4.34
C MET A 222 -2.07 14.99 -5.72
N TYR A 223 -3.18 15.65 -6.10
CA TYR A 223 -3.66 15.67 -7.48
C TYR A 223 -4.39 16.99 -7.80
N VAL A 224 -4.40 17.34 -9.08
CA VAL A 224 -5.28 18.38 -9.64
C VAL A 224 -6.43 17.76 -10.42
N VAL A 225 -7.56 18.46 -10.43
CA VAL A 225 -8.74 18.16 -11.25
C VAL A 225 -8.90 19.32 -12.22
N THR A 226 -8.91 19.04 -13.53
CA THR A 226 -9.11 20.08 -14.55
C THR A 226 -10.54 20.63 -14.50
N GLU A 227 -10.75 21.80 -15.08
CA GLU A 227 -12.05 22.19 -15.61
C GLU A 227 -12.53 21.19 -16.70
N PRO A 228 -13.82 21.17 -17.07
CA PRO A 228 -14.31 20.30 -18.13
C PRO A 228 -13.62 20.56 -19.48
N MET A 229 -12.91 19.56 -19.99
CA MET A 229 -12.15 19.66 -21.24
C MET A 229 -13.00 19.13 -22.40
N PRO A 230 -13.28 19.92 -23.45
CA PRO A 230 -14.04 19.46 -24.60
C PRO A 230 -13.26 18.39 -25.38
N HIS A 231 -14.00 17.45 -25.98
CA HIS A 231 -13.48 16.37 -26.83
C HIS A 231 -12.59 15.30 -26.14
N LEU A 232 -12.54 15.24 -24.81
CA LEU A 232 -11.97 14.06 -24.13
C LEU A 232 -12.73 12.77 -24.51
N PRO A 233 -12.01 11.66 -24.78
CA PRO A 233 -12.60 10.32 -24.83
C PRO A 233 -13.47 9.99 -23.61
N HIS A 234 -14.58 9.27 -23.84
CA HIS A 234 -15.45 8.78 -22.78
C HIS A 234 -15.81 7.29 -23.02
N PRO A 235 -15.29 6.34 -22.21
CA PRO A 235 -14.34 6.55 -21.12
C PRO A 235 -12.98 7.07 -21.59
N TYR A 236 -12.31 7.82 -20.71
CA TYR A 236 -10.88 8.10 -20.85
C TYR A 236 -10.10 6.99 -20.10
N PRO A 237 -9.07 6.37 -20.70
CA PRO A 237 -8.32 5.30 -20.07
C PRO A 237 -7.49 5.83 -18.89
N VAL A 238 -7.15 4.96 -17.93
CA VAL A 238 -6.17 5.28 -16.89
C VAL A 238 -4.78 5.30 -17.51
N LEU A 239 -4.00 6.36 -17.33
CA LEU A 239 -2.60 6.43 -17.72
C LEU A 239 -1.71 6.38 -16.47
N ARG A 240 -0.56 5.71 -16.57
CA ARG A 240 0.52 5.76 -15.57
C ARG A 240 1.85 5.91 -16.30
N ASP A 241 2.45 7.10 -16.22
CA ASP A 241 3.82 7.35 -16.67
C ASP A 241 4.74 7.15 -15.47
N LEU A 242 5.10 5.90 -15.22
CA LEU A 242 5.85 5.49 -14.02
C LEU A 242 7.23 6.17 -14.00
N ASP A 243 7.84 6.35 -15.17
CA ASP A 243 9.17 6.97 -15.34
C ASP A 243 9.16 8.50 -15.15
N ARG A 244 7.97 9.12 -15.16
CA ARG A 244 7.76 10.52 -14.75
C ARG A 244 6.94 10.68 -13.46
N GLY A 245 6.67 9.57 -12.76
CA GLY A 245 5.99 9.58 -11.46
C GLY A 245 4.48 9.91 -11.48
N ILE A 246 3.81 10.04 -12.64
CA ILE A 246 2.42 10.51 -12.73
C ILE A 246 1.38 9.45 -13.10
N TYR A 247 0.16 9.65 -12.62
CA TYR A 247 -1.05 8.97 -13.08
C TYR A 247 -2.11 9.97 -13.56
N VAL A 248 -2.92 9.54 -14.54
CA VAL A 248 -4.05 10.33 -15.06
C VAL A 248 -5.27 9.43 -15.20
N LYS A 249 -6.46 9.95 -14.87
CA LYS A 249 -7.74 9.32 -15.22
C LYS A 249 -8.74 10.36 -15.73
N GLY A 250 -9.78 9.92 -16.46
CA GLY A 250 -10.94 10.76 -16.73
C GLY A 250 -11.94 10.76 -15.58
N ASP A 251 -12.55 11.92 -15.34
CA ASP A 251 -13.67 12.09 -14.40
C ASP A 251 -14.73 13.05 -14.98
N ALA A 252 -15.90 12.53 -15.34
CA ALA A 252 -17.05 13.32 -15.83
C ALA A 252 -16.75 14.41 -16.90
N GLY A 253 -15.79 14.18 -17.80
CA GLY A 253 -15.37 15.15 -18.83
C GLY A 253 -14.21 16.08 -18.41
N LYS A 254 -13.54 15.76 -17.30
CA LYS A 254 -12.31 16.37 -16.78
C LYS A 254 -11.21 15.32 -16.74
N LEU A 255 -9.97 15.74 -16.47
CA LEU A 255 -8.89 14.84 -16.05
C LEU A 255 -8.59 15.05 -14.56
N VAL A 256 -8.23 13.95 -13.88
CA VAL A 256 -7.59 13.95 -12.56
C VAL A 256 -6.16 13.50 -12.76
N ILE A 257 -5.20 14.32 -12.33
CA ILE A 257 -3.76 14.17 -12.56
C ILE A 257 -3.07 14.23 -11.21
N GLY A 258 -2.36 13.17 -10.82
CA GLY A 258 -1.55 13.13 -9.60
C GLY A 258 -0.25 12.38 -9.83
N GLY A 259 0.56 12.23 -8.79
CA GLY A 259 1.84 11.53 -8.88
C GLY A 259 2.37 11.10 -7.52
N PHE A 260 3.48 10.35 -7.52
CA PHE A 260 4.15 9.89 -6.29
C PHE A 260 5.43 10.69 -6.04
N GLU A 261 5.52 11.23 -4.83
CA GLU A 261 6.38 12.34 -4.45
C GLU A 261 7.87 11.94 -4.38
N PRO A 262 8.75 12.42 -5.28
CA PRO A 262 10.19 12.10 -5.23
C PRO A 262 10.87 12.63 -3.96
N HIS A 263 10.27 13.65 -3.34
CA HIS A 263 10.66 14.27 -2.08
C HIS A 263 9.42 14.41 -1.19
N ALA A 264 8.86 13.28 -0.77
CA ALA A 264 7.62 13.24 0.01
C ALA A 264 7.72 14.02 1.34
N LYS A 265 6.83 14.99 1.54
CA LYS A 265 6.68 15.72 2.80
C LYS A 265 5.86 14.88 3.77
N CYS A 266 6.44 14.59 4.93
CA CYS A 266 5.80 13.82 5.97
C CYS A 266 5.11 14.77 6.96
N TRP A 267 3.81 14.54 7.21
CA TRP A 267 3.13 14.99 8.42
C TRP A 267 3.66 14.07 9.59
N ASP A 268 3.38 14.32 10.88
CA ASP A 268 3.96 13.59 12.04
C ASP A 268 3.53 12.08 12.09
N PRO A 269 3.87 11.28 13.13
CA PRO A 269 3.35 9.90 13.30
C PRO A 269 1.98 9.70 14.02
N HIS A 270 1.35 10.69 14.68
CA HIS A 270 0.05 10.59 15.41
C HIS A 270 -1.16 11.52 15.00
N GLY A 271 -1.41 11.82 13.71
CA GLY A 271 -1.88 13.16 13.15
C GLY A 271 -0.97 14.11 12.04
N PRO A 272 -2.14 14.28 11.24
CA PRO A 272 -3.11 15.39 11.25
C PRO A 272 -3.28 16.17 12.57
N GLU A 273 -2.98 17.47 12.55
CA GLU A 273 -3.20 18.36 13.70
C GLU A 273 -4.69 18.58 13.95
N GLY A 274 -5.12 18.29 15.19
CA GLY A 274 -6.51 18.41 15.62
C GLY A 274 -7.43 17.34 15.04
N ASP A 275 -8.71 17.40 15.43
CA ASP A 275 -9.73 16.51 14.89
C ASP A 275 -10.43 17.18 13.70
N ARG A 276 -9.84 17.03 12.51
CA ARG A 276 -10.33 17.61 11.26
C ARG A 276 -10.85 16.50 10.32
N PRO A 277 -12.17 16.34 10.14
CA PRO A 277 -12.72 15.52 9.06
C PRO A 277 -12.50 16.22 7.71
N PHE A 278 -12.43 15.43 6.63
CA PHE A 278 -12.27 15.93 5.25
C PHE A 278 -11.07 16.87 5.11
N LEU A 279 -9.92 16.42 5.62
CA LEU A 279 -8.71 17.25 5.73
C LEU A 279 -8.08 17.53 4.36
N GLU A 280 -8.10 18.80 3.98
CA GLU A 280 -7.23 19.42 2.97
C GLU A 280 -6.11 20.23 3.64
N PHE A 281 -4.91 20.16 3.06
CA PHE A 281 -3.75 21.01 3.32
C PHE A 281 -3.71 22.21 2.36
N SER A 282 -2.70 23.07 2.49
CA SER A 282 -2.45 24.12 1.51
C SER A 282 -1.94 23.56 0.18
N GLN A 283 -2.25 24.23 -0.92
CA GLN A 283 -1.75 23.87 -2.26
C GLN A 283 -0.24 24.07 -2.34
N ASP A 284 0.50 23.02 -2.70
CA ASP A 284 1.96 23.06 -2.84
C ASP A 284 2.38 22.93 -4.31
N TRP A 285 2.31 24.06 -5.02
CA TRP A 285 2.62 24.10 -6.45
C TRP A 285 4.10 23.82 -6.75
N ASP A 286 5.02 24.09 -5.83
CA ASP A 286 6.45 23.82 -6.00
C ASP A 286 6.74 22.30 -6.03
N GLN A 287 6.11 21.52 -5.14
CA GLN A 287 6.21 20.06 -5.15
C GLN A 287 5.36 19.41 -6.26
N PHE A 288 4.26 20.04 -6.68
CA PHE A 288 3.41 19.53 -7.77
C PHE A 288 3.94 19.86 -9.18
N ALA A 289 4.80 20.88 -9.34
CA ALA A 289 5.28 21.32 -10.64
C ALA A 289 5.87 20.20 -11.53
N PRO A 290 6.72 19.28 -11.05
CA PRO A 290 7.25 18.19 -11.88
C PRO A 290 6.16 17.27 -12.45
N PHE A 291 5.07 17.04 -11.70
CA PHE A 291 3.92 16.27 -12.17
C PHE A 291 3.12 17.02 -13.23
N MET A 292 2.95 18.34 -13.04
CA MET A 292 2.26 19.19 -14.02
C MET A 292 3.06 19.30 -15.33
N GLU A 293 4.38 19.45 -15.26
CA GLU A 293 5.28 19.41 -16.42
C GLU A 293 5.24 18.06 -17.13
N ALA A 294 5.27 16.96 -16.39
CA ALA A 294 5.11 15.61 -16.95
C ALA A 294 3.77 15.42 -17.65
N ALA A 295 2.68 15.91 -17.06
CA ALA A 295 1.34 15.78 -17.61
C ALA A 295 1.10 16.69 -18.82
N LEU A 296 1.61 17.93 -18.82
CA LEU A 296 1.59 18.84 -19.97
C LEU A 296 2.32 18.22 -21.17
N ALA A 297 3.50 17.64 -20.93
CA ALA A 297 4.28 16.95 -21.97
C ALA A 297 3.61 15.65 -22.47
N LEU A 298 2.79 14.99 -21.63
CA LEU A 298 2.06 13.78 -22.01
C LEU A 298 0.71 14.10 -22.70
N ILE A 299 0.05 15.19 -22.34
CA ILE A 299 -1.29 15.57 -22.78
C ILE A 299 -1.31 17.08 -23.13
N PRO A 300 -0.84 17.47 -24.33
CA PRO A 300 -0.65 18.89 -24.69
C PRO A 300 -1.93 19.76 -24.69
N SER A 301 -3.12 19.15 -24.66
CA SER A 301 -4.38 19.91 -24.50
C SER A 301 -4.54 20.54 -23.11
N LEU A 302 -3.75 20.12 -22.12
CA LEU A 302 -3.73 20.71 -20.77
C LEU A 302 -3.21 22.14 -20.73
N GLU A 303 -2.42 22.59 -21.72
CA GLU A 303 -1.99 24.00 -21.85
C GLU A 303 -3.15 25.02 -21.86
N LYS A 304 -4.38 24.54 -22.14
CA LYS A 304 -5.58 25.35 -22.35
C LYS A 304 -6.70 24.99 -21.36
N ALA A 305 -6.42 24.14 -20.38
CA ALA A 305 -7.37 23.74 -19.35
C ALA A 305 -7.13 24.55 -18.06
N GLY A 306 -8.20 25.10 -17.48
CA GLY A 306 -8.14 25.56 -16.10
C GLY A 306 -8.05 24.40 -15.12
N ILE A 307 -7.64 24.68 -13.89
CA ILE A 307 -7.68 23.73 -12.77
C ILE A 307 -8.87 24.08 -11.89
N GLN A 308 -9.85 23.17 -11.80
CA GLN A 308 -11.03 23.37 -10.95
C GLN A 308 -10.68 23.20 -9.46
N HIS A 309 -9.78 22.28 -9.14
CA HIS A 309 -9.42 21.93 -7.76
C HIS A 309 -8.01 21.33 -7.71
N PHE A 310 -7.30 21.60 -6.64
CA PHE A 310 -6.02 20.97 -6.30
C PHE A 310 -6.20 20.39 -4.90
N MET A 311 -6.25 19.06 -4.82
CA MET A 311 -6.24 18.32 -3.58
C MET A 311 -4.80 18.17 -3.09
N ASN A 312 -4.52 18.60 -1.86
CA ASN A 312 -3.38 18.15 -1.09
C ASN A 312 -3.92 17.57 0.22
N GLY A 313 -3.65 16.28 0.49
CA GLY A 313 -4.22 15.57 1.63
C GLY A 313 -3.28 14.51 2.21
N PRO A 314 -3.57 14.02 3.42
CA PRO A 314 -2.77 12.96 4.05
C PRO A 314 -3.08 11.61 3.42
N GLU A 315 -2.06 10.88 2.94
CA GLU A 315 -2.18 9.43 2.66
C GLU A 315 -1.18 8.62 3.50
N SER A 316 -1.59 7.42 3.92
CA SER A 316 -0.89 6.59 4.89
C SER A 316 -0.03 5.53 4.22
N PHE A 317 1.29 5.63 4.44
CA PHE A 317 2.30 4.71 3.92
C PHE A 317 3.00 3.96 5.05
N ALA A 318 3.45 2.74 4.76
CA ALA A 318 4.32 1.94 5.62
C ALA A 318 5.78 2.05 5.15
N VAL A 319 6.75 1.88 6.07
CA VAL A 319 8.18 2.04 5.77
C VAL A 319 8.75 1.04 4.75
N ASP A 320 8.03 -0.03 4.42
CA ASP A 320 8.37 -1.03 3.38
C ASP A 320 7.46 -0.95 2.13
N SER A 321 6.60 0.08 2.06
CA SER A 321 5.62 0.32 0.99
C SER A 321 4.60 -0.81 0.80
N ARG A 322 4.33 -1.61 1.83
CA ARG A 322 3.34 -2.70 1.83
C ARG A 322 2.33 -2.54 2.96
N PRO A 323 1.05 -2.92 2.77
CA PRO A 323 0.04 -2.75 3.81
C PRO A 323 0.34 -3.59 5.05
N LEU A 324 -0.28 -3.20 6.17
CA LEU A 324 -0.20 -3.90 7.45
C LEU A 324 -1.55 -4.55 7.72
N ILE A 325 -1.63 -5.88 7.57
CA ILE A 325 -2.88 -6.66 7.61
C ILE A 325 -2.70 -7.88 8.51
N GLY A 326 -3.64 -8.17 9.42
CA GLY A 326 -3.64 -9.41 10.20
C GLY A 326 -3.76 -9.21 11.71
N GLN A 327 -3.53 -10.27 12.50
CA GLN A 327 -3.51 -10.20 13.97
C GLN A 327 -2.13 -9.74 14.46
N THR A 328 -2.09 -8.83 15.45
CA THR A 328 -0.84 -8.32 16.02
C THR A 328 -0.08 -9.38 16.84
N ASN A 329 1.25 -9.33 16.82
CA ASN A 329 2.10 -10.24 17.60
C ASN A 329 1.99 -9.98 19.11
N GLU A 330 1.71 -8.74 19.49
CA GLU A 330 1.80 -8.25 20.87
C GLU A 330 0.46 -8.30 21.62
N VAL A 331 -0.67 -8.34 20.89
CA VAL A 331 -2.02 -8.33 21.48
C VAL A 331 -2.94 -9.34 20.79
N ASP A 332 -3.40 -10.29 21.58
CA ASP A 332 -4.28 -11.37 21.18
C ASP A 332 -5.67 -10.82 20.78
N GLY A 333 -6.21 -11.24 19.62
CA GLY A 333 -7.50 -10.75 19.12
C GLY A 333 -7.56 -9.28 18.67
N LEU A 334 -6.43 -8.57 18.64
CA LEU A 334 -6.30 -7.28 17.96
C LEU A 334 -5.81 -7.50 16.53
N PHE A 335 -6.57 -6.97 15.58
CA PHE A 335 -6.31 -7.04 14.15
C PHE A 335 -6.03 -5.64 13.58
N VAL A 336 -5.28 -5.56 12.49
CA VAL A 336 -4.91 -4.31 11.81
C VAL A 336 -5.24 -4.41 10.32
N ALA A 337 -5.65 -3.29 9.73
CA ALA A 337 -5.65 -3.08 8.27
C ALA A 337 -5.32 -1.60 7.98
N ALA A 338 -4.03 -1.26 7.94
CA ALA A 338 -3.53 0.11 7.85
C ALA A 338 -2.31 0.24 6.90
N GLY A 339 -1.81 1.47 6.70
CA GLY A 339 -0.63 1.75 5.86
C GLY A 339 -0.83 1.36 4.40
N MET A 340 -1.94 1.77 3.78
CA MET A 340 -2.41 1.24 2.50
C MET A 340 -1.71 1.80 1.25
N ASN A 341 -0.71 2.68 1.39
CA ASN A 341 0.19 3.16 0.34
C ASN A 341 -0.54 3.66 -0.93
N SER A 342 -1.54 4.53 -0.78
CA SER A 342 -2.40 5.06 -1.87
C SER A 342 -3.24 4.01 -2.65
N VAL A 343 -3.16 2.71 -2.32
CA VAL A 343 -3.98 1.65 -2.96
C VAL A 343 -5.19 1.20 -2.13
N GLY A 344 -5.53 1.91 -1.04
CA GLY A 344 -6.55 1.50 -0.07
C GLY A 344 -7.96 1.30 -0.65
N VAL A 345 -8.43 2.19 -1.52
CA VAL A 345 -9.77 2.07 -2.14
C VAL A 345 -9.85 0.85 -3.04
N MET A 346 -8.89 0.66 -3.94
CA MET A 346 -8.88 -0.47 -4.89
C MET A 346 -8.50 -1.82 -4.28
N SER A 347 -7.83 -1.84 -3.11
CA SER A 347 -7.57 -3.06 -2.35
C SER A 347 -8.68 -3.43 -1.35
N SER A 348 -9.57 -2.48 -1.01
CA SER A 348 -10.60 -2.64 0.03
C SER A 348 -11.41 -3.93 -0.06
N ALA A 349 -11.78 -4.36 -1.27
CA ALA A 349 -12.52 -5.59 -1.50
C ALA A 349 -11.75 -6.83 -1.00
N GLY A 350 -10.52 -7.02 -1.49
CA GLY A 350 -9.68 -8.15 -1.10
C GLY A 350 -9.29 -8.10 0.37
N VAL A 351 -8.89 -6.93 0.87
CA VAL A 351 -8.45 -6.75 2.26
C VAL A 351 -9.57 -7.00 3.26
N GLY A 352 -10.75 -6.40 3.05
CA GLY A 352 -11.89 -6.57 3.96
C GLY A 352 -12.41 -8.01 3.97
N ARG A 353 -12.41 -8.70 2.82
CA ARG A 353 -12.74 -10.13 2.75
C ARG A 353 -11.72 -10.98 3.49
N VAL A 354 -10.44 -10.86 3.14
CA VAL A 354 -9.40 -11.75 3.69
C VAL A 354 -9.22 -11.53 5.19
N LEU A 355 -9.36 -10.30 5.69
CA LEU A 355 -9.36 -10.04 7.12
C LEU A 355 -10.63 -10.55 7.82
N ALA A 356 -11.82 -10.44 7.20
CA ALA A 356 -13.03 -11.05 7.75
C ALA A 356 -12.89 -12.58 7.86
N ASP A 357 -12.43 -13.24 6.80
CA ASP A 357 -12.17 -14.68 6.79
C ASP A 357 -11.14 -15.06 7.88
N TRP A 358 -10.02 -14.34 7.99
CA TRP A 358 -8.99 -14.57 9.03
C TRP A 358 -9.53 -14.37 10.45
N MET A 359 -10.31 -13.32 10.70
CA MET A 359 -10.93 -13.05 12.01
C MET A 359 -11.96 -14.12 12.44
N ILE A 360 -12.44 -14.93 11.50
CA ILE A 360 -13.42 -16.01 11.75
C ILE A 360 -12.74 -17.37 11.87
N GLU A 361 -11.88 -17.74 10.92
CA GLU A 361 -11.21 -19.06 10.90
C GLU A 361 -9.99 -19.13 11.84
N GLY A 362 -9.48 -17.98 12.32
CA GLY A 362 -8.28 -17.89 13.17
C GLY A 362 -6.95 -17.95 12.41
N ALA A 363 -6.97 -18.16 11.09
CA ALA A 363 -5.79 -18.19 10.22
C ALA A 363 -6.06 -17.50 8.88
N ALA A 364 -5.02 -16.98 8.22
CA ALA A 364 -5.16 -16.32 6.93
C ALA A 364 -5.64 -17.33 5.84
N PRO A 365 -6.67 -17.01 5.05
CA PRO A 365 -7.23 -17.92 4.02
C PRO A 365 -6.31 -18.10 2.79
N ILE A 366 -5.26 -17.28 2.67
CA ILE A 366 -4.18 -17.37 1.70
C ILE A 366 -2.89 -16.94 2.38
N ASP A 367 -1.73 -17.34 1.84
CA ASP A 367 -0.45 -16.73 2.22
C ASP A 367 -0.52 -15.20 2.01
N LEU A 368 -0.23 -14.46 3.07
CA LEU A 368 -0.17 -13.00 3.11
C LEU A 368 1.15 -12.48 3.68
N TRP A 369 2.23 -13.28 3.79
CA TRP A 369 3.48 -12.87 4.46
C TRP A 369 4.04 -11.51 4.00
N GLU A 370 3.83 -11.12 2.73
CA GLU A 370 4.24 -9.81 2.20
C GLU A 370 3.47 -8.61 2.79
N ALA A 371 2.26 -8.82 3.28
CA ALA A 371 1.34 -7.82 3.85
C ALA A 371 0.99 -8.08 5.34
N ASP A 372 1.44 -9.21 5.89
CA ASP A 372 1.19 -9.60 7.27
C ASP A 372 1.80 -8.57 8.25
N ILE A 373 1.04 -8.14 9.26
CA ILE A 373 1.56 -7.32 10.36
C ILE A 373 2.62 -8.08 11.16
N ALA A 374 2.56 -9.42 11.23
CA ALA A 374 3.52 -10.24 11.95
C ALA A 374 4.96 -10.14 11.40
N ARG A 375 5.14 -9.64 10.16
CA ARG A 375 6.46 -9.39 9.55
C ARG A 375 7.24 -8.23 10.17
N VAL A 376 6.56 -7.37 10.95
CA VAL A 376 7.13 -6.12 11.47
C VAL A 376 8.15 -6.40 12.57
N ASP A 377 9.36 -5.88 12.40
CA ASP A 377 10.29 -5.64 13.49
C ASP A 377 9.87 -4.35 14.22
N PRO A 378 9.55 -4.38 15.53
CA PRO A 378 9.16 -3.19 16.28
C PRO A 378 10.14 -2.01 16.20
N LEU A 379 11.43 -2.27 15.95
CA LEU A 379 12.43 -1.22 15.74
C LEU A 379 12.14 -0.35 14.51
N THR A 380 11.40 -0.86 13.52
CA THR A 380 11.00 -0.11 12.33
C THR A 380 9.89 0.92 12.62
N ALA A 381 9.17 0.81 13.75
CA ALA A 381 8.10 1.73 14.15
C ALA A 381 8.59 2.93 14.98
N ALA A 382 9.91 3.00 15.27
CA ALA A 382 10.54 4.12 15.96
C ALA A 382 10.64 5.34 15.04
N ALA A 383 10.25 6.53 15.55
CA ALA A 383 10.07 7.75 14.75
C ALA A 383 11.25 8.04 13.79
N ALA A 384 12.49 8.02 14.28
CA ALA A 384 13.68 8.32 13.47
C ALA A 384 13.95 7.30 12.34
N HIS A 385 13.48 6.05 12.45
CA HIS A 385 13.55 5.09 11.34
C HIS A 385 12.42 5.35 10.33
N VAL A 386 11.21 5.63 10.81
CA VAL A 386 10.06 5.95 9.96
C VAL A 386 10.34 7.20 9.13
N GLU A 387 10.77 8.29 9.77
CA GLU A 387 11.22 9.54 9.14
C GLU A 387 12.30 9.29 8.08
N ALA A 388 13.36 8.55 8.43
CA ALA A 388 14.44 8.25 7.50
C ALA A 388 14.01 7.37 6.31
N ARG A 389 13.01 6.49 6.48
CA ARG A 389 12.50 5.61 5.42
C ARG A 389 11.44 6.24 4.54
N MET A 390 10.59 7.11 5.08
CA MET A 390 9.31 7.44 4.45
C MET A 390 9.47 8.14 3.09
N ALA A 391 10.42 9.07 2.98
CA ALA A 391 10.73 9.73 1.71
C ALA A 391 11.18 8.76 0.60
N GLU A 392 12.01 7.76 0.94
CA GLU A 392 12.42 6.70 -0.01
C GLU A 392 11.26 5.73 -0.30
N ALA A 393 10.44 5.40 0.71
CA ALA A 393 9.31 4.48 0.57
C ALA A 393 8.21 5.00 -0.35
N VAL A 394 7.96 6.32 -0.37
CA VAL A 394 6.98 6.97 -1.25
C VAL A 394 7.54 7.19 -2.66
N ALA A 395 8.76 7.71 -2.78
CA ALA A 395 9.42 7.90 -4.07
C ALA A 395 9.59 6.57 -4.85
N ASP A 396 9.77 5.46 -4.14
CA ASP A 396 9.91 4.13 -4.74
C ASP A 396 8.61 3.59 -5.38
N VAL A 397 7.42 4.11 -5.06
CA VAL A 397 6.13 3.52 -5.48
C VAL A 397 5.98 3.46 -7.00
N PHE A 398 6.40 4.50 -7.72
CA PHE A 398 6.48 4.52 -9.19
C PHE A 398 7.93 4.38 -9.70
N GLY A 399 8.91 4.28 -8.80
CA GLY A 399 10.27 3.91 -9.15
C GLY A 399 10.35 2.54 -9.85
N LEU A 400 11.51 2.23 -10.43
CA LEU A 400 11.73 0.93 -11.07
C LEU A 400 12.08 -0.12 -10.01
N HIS A 401 11.27 -1.19 -9.92
CA HIS A 401 11.42 -2.26 -8.93
C HIS A 401 12.44 -3.29 -9.41
N TRP A 402 13.70 -2.87 -9.48
CA TRP A 402 14.82 -3.73 -9.85
C TRP A 402 14.87 -5.01 -9.00
N PRO A 403 15.17 -6.18 -9.60
CA PRO A 403 15.56 -7.36 -8.86
C PRO A 403 16.64 -7.04 -7.82
N PHE A 404 16.49 -7.61 -6.62
CA PHE A 404 17.42 -7.44 -5.50
C PHE A 404 17.65 -6.00 -5.00
N LYS A 405 16.84 -5.01 -5.41
CA LYS A 405 16.93 -3.62 -4.95
C LYS A 405 16.97 -3.53 -3.42
N GLN A 406 18.02 -2.92 -2.89
CA GLN A 406 18.18 -2.65 -1.46
C GLN A 406 17.81 -1.20 -1.14
N PRO A 407 17.11 -0.94 -0.01
CA PRO A 407 16.87 0.42 0.46
C PRO A 407 18.19 1.09 0.89
N LYS A 408 18.29 2.41 0.67
CA LYS A 408 19.47 3.22 0.98
C LYS A 408 19.34 3.90 2.35
N ALA A 409 18.13 4.27 2.75
CA ALA A 409 17.84 4.92 4.02
C ALA A 409 17.29 3.92 5.08
N GLY A 410 17.22 4.37 6.34
CA GLY A 410 16.76 3.55 7.48
C GLY A 410 17.67 2.36 7.86
N ARG A 411 18.88 2.29 7.30
CA ARG A 411 19.82 1.17 7.45
C ARG A 411 20.45 1.10 8.85
N GLY A 412 20.93 -0.08 9.22
CA GLY A 412 21.69 -0.31 10.44
C GLY A 412 20.89 -0.64 11.71
N LEU A 413 19.58 -0.91 11.63
CA LEU A 413 18.74 -1.25 12.78
C LEU A 413 19.30 -2.43 13.61
N ARG A 414 19.80 -3.47 12.94
CA ARG A 414 20.47 -4.62 13.56
C ARG A 414 21.76 -4.94 12.82
N ARG A 415 22.83 -5.20 13.56
CA ARG A 415 24.15 -5.59 13.04
C ARG A 415 24.64 -6.81 13.82
N SER A 416 25.29 -7.76 13.15
CA SER A 416 25.92 -8.90 13.84
C SER A 416 27.19 -8.46 14.57
N ALA A 417 27.64 -9.27 15.53
CA ALA A 417 28.92 -9.06 16.23
C ALA A 417 30.16 -9.17 15.31
N LEU A 418 29.97 -9.54 14.03
CA LEU A 418 31.00 -9.64 13.00
C LEU A 418 30.83 -8.59 11.89
N HIS A 419 29.79 -7.75 11.93
CA HIS A 419 29.45 -6.75 10.90
C HIS A 419 30.65 -5.94 10.40
N ASP A 420 31.42 -5.34 11.31
CA ASP A 420 32.54 -4.47 10.92
C ASP A 420 33.72 -5.27 10.32
N ARG A 421 33.84 -6.56 10.66
CA ARG A 421 34.79 -7.49 10.01
C ARG A 421 34.33 -7.85 8.61
N TRP A 422 33.02 -8.02 8.39
CA TRP A 422 32.46 -8.23 7.06
C TRP A 422 32.63 -6.98 6.19
N ALA A 423 32.38 -5.79 6.72
CA ALA A 423 32.59 -4.52 6.01
C ALA A 423 34.07 -4.36 5.55
N ALA A 424 35.01 -4.70 6.44
CA ALA A 424 36.45 -4.72 6.16
C ALA A 424 36.86 -5.84 5.17
N ALA A 425 36.13 -6.95 5.14
CA ALA A 425 36.29 -8.03 4.15
C ALA A 425 35.60 -7.73 2.80
N GLY A 426 35.06 -6.52 2.60
CA GLY A 426 34.43 -6.10 1.35
C GLY A 426 32.92 -6.33 1.27
N ALA A 427 32.23 -6.74 2.33
CA ALA A 427 30.80 -7.05 2.28
C ALA A 427 29.97 -5.88 1.74
N VAL A 428 29.16 -6.18 0.72
CA VAL A 428 28.05 -5.35 0.29
C VAL A 428 26.80 -5.83 1.04
N PHE A 429 26.21 -4.95 1.84
CA PHE A 429 25.13 -5.31 2.75
C PHE A 429 23.75 -5.14 2.10
N GLY A 430 22.94 -6.19 2.15
CA GLY A 430 21.49 -6.10 2.00
C GLY A 430 20.79 -6.00 3.35
N LEU A 431 19.53 -5.55 3.32
CA LEU A 431 18.66 -5.49 4.49
C LEU A 431 17.78 -6.75 4.56
N THR A 432 17.63 -7.36 5.73
CA THR A 432 16.70 -8.48 5.96
C THR A 432 16.14 -8.40 7.37
N ALA A 433 14.85 -8.06 7.53
CA ALA A 433 14.18 -7.90 8.83
C ALA A 433 15.01 -7.05 9.83
N GLY A 434 15.38 -5.84 9.41
CA GLY A 434 16.23 -4.92 10.18
C GLY A 434 17.74 -5.24 10.18
N TRP A 435 18.15 -6.46 9.80
CA TRP A 435 19.56 -6.86 9.79
C TRP A 435 20.33 -6.39 8.56
N GLU A 436 21.50 -5.81 8.80
CA GLU A 436 22.58 -5.67 7.83
C GLU A 436 23.24 -7.03 7.61
N ARG A 437 23.05 -7.62 6.42
CA ARG A 437 23.61 -8.92 6.01
C ARG A 437 24.44 -8.77 4.75
N GLY A 438 25.68 -9.23 4.75
CA GLY A 438 26.48 -9.33 3.52
C GLY A 438 25.78 -10.24 2.50
N ILE A 439 25.44 -9.72 1.33
CA ILE A 439 24.80 -10.46 0.23
C ILE A 439 25.81 -11.00 -0.78
N TRP A 440 26.98 -10.36 -0.87
CA TRP A 440 28.19 -10.76 -1.60
C TRP A 440 29.36 -9.84 -1.16
N TYR A 441 30.59 -10.11 -1.60
CA TYR A 441 31.79 -9.38 -1.15
C TYR A 441 32.53 -8.72 -2.33
N ALA A 442 32.76 -7.41 -2.22
CA ALA A 442 33.55 -6.61 -3.15
C ALA A 442 35.05 -6.96 -3.07
N THR A 443 35.79 -6.64 -4.14
CA THR A 443 37.25 -6.86 -4.28
C THR A 443 38.03 -5.55 -4.35
N GLY A 444 37.44 -4.51 -4.93
CA GLY A 444 37.83 -3.10 -4.81
C GLY A 444 36.67 -2.23 -4.33
N GLU A 445 36.95 -0.95 -4.06
CA GLU A 445 35.89 0.00 -3.65
C GLU A 445 34.90 0.31 -4.78
N ASP A 446 35.36 0.34 -6.04
CA ASP A 446 34.53 0.58 -7.22
C ASP A 446 33.41 -0.47 -7.37
N ASP A 447 33.69 -1.73 -6.99
CA ASP A 447 32.71 -2.83 -7.02
C ASP A 447 31.53 -2.54 -6.08
N ARG A 448 31.72 -1.85 -4.95
CA ARG A 448 30.68 -1.67 -3.91
C ARG A 448 29.43 -0.93 -4.40
N ALA A 449 29.50 -0.24 -5.54
CA ALA A 449 28.43 0.58 -6.12
C ALA A 449 27.91 0.08 -7.47
N LEU A 450 28.09 -1.22 -7.79
CA LEU A 450 27.59 -1.82 -9.04
C LEU A 450 26.08 -1.57 -9.26
N PRO A 451 25.65 -1.27 -10.51
CA PRO A 451 24.26 -0.97 -10.82
C PRO A 451 23.38 -2.23 -10.77
N TYR A 452 22.07 -2.02 -10.60
CA TYR A 452 21.08 -3.08 -10.76
C TYR A 452 20.82 -3.40 -12.23
N SER A 453 20.30 -4.60 -12.48
CA SER A 453 19.91 -5.13 -13.79
C SER A 453 18.59 -5.90 -13.64
N VAL A 454 17.81 -6.05 -14.71
CA VAL A 454 16.66 -6.99 -14.68
C VAL A 454 17.08 -8.42 -15.04
N GLY A 455 18.13 -8.56 -15.85
CA GLY A 455 18.72 -9.84 -16.25
C GLY A 455 19.89 -10.25 -15.37
N GLU A 456 21.00 -10.62 -16.00
CA GLU A 456 22.26 -10.96 -15.33
C GLU A 456 22.73 -9.80 -14.44
N GLN A 457 23.16 -10.11 -13.22
CA GLN A 457 23.50 -9.12 -12.21
C GLN A 457 25.00 -8.80 -12.28
N PRO A 458 25.42 -7.52 -12.29
CA PRO A 458 26.85 -7.20 -12.41
C PRO A 458 27.73 -7.74 -11.27
N TRP A 459 27.15 -8.05 -10.11
CA TRP A 459 27.84 -8.70 -8.98
C TRP A 459 27.98 -10.23 -9.11
N GLN A 460 27.52 -10.84 -10.20
CA GLN A 460 27.45 -12.30 -10.33
C GLN A 460 28.83 -12.98 -10.30
N ASP A 461 29.89 -12.35 -10.85
CA ASP A 461 31.26 -12.91 -10.76
C ASP A 461 31.80 -12.96 -9.32
N HIS A 462 31.35 -12.07 -8.43
CA HIS A 462 31.69 -12.12 -7.01
C HIS A 462 31.07 -13.36 -6.36
N VAL A 463 29.81 -13.64 -6.68
CA VAL A 463 29.07 -14.81 -6.19
C VAL A 463 29.57 -16.12 -6.81
N HIS A 464 29.97 -16.12 -8.09
CA HIS A 464 30.65 -17.27 -8.71
C HIS A 464 31.98 -17.59 -8.00
N ARG A 465 32.80 -16.57 -7.70
CA ARG A 465 34.05 -16.71 -6.94
C ARG A 465 33.80 -17.22 -5.51
N GLU A 466 32.78 -16.71 -4.84
CA GLU A 466 32.40 -17.16 -3.49
C GLU A 466 31.87 -18.61 -3.50
N ALA A 467 31.08 -18.99 -4.51
CA ALA A 467 30.62 -20.37 -4.70
C ALA A 467 31.79 -21.34 -4.97
N ALA A 468 32.77 -20.96 -5.79
CA ALA A 468 33.98 -21.76 -6.01
C ALA A 468 34.82 -21.91 -4.73
N ALA A 469 34.90 -20.88 -3.89
CA ALA A 469 35.55 -20.94 -2.58
C ALA A 469 34.79 -21.83 -1.57
N MET A 470 33.46 -21.94 -1.70
CA MET A 470 32.64 -22.90 -0.95
C MET A 470 32.84 -24.33 -1.46
N GLU A 471 32.92 -24.55 -2.77
CA GLU A 471 33.04 -25.89 -3.38
C GLU A 471 34.42 -26.52 -3.16
N HIS A 472 35.50 -25.72 -3.19
CA HIS A 472 36.88 -26.22 -3.17
C HIS A 472 37.64 -25.86 -1.88
N GLY A 473 36.96 -25.32 -0.85
CA GLY A 473 37.61 -24.75 0.32
C GLY A 473 36.75 -24.77 1.58
N THR A 474 36.61 -23.63 2.23
CA THR A 474 35.81 -23.45 3.45
C THR A 474 35.38 -21.99 3.53
N ALA A 475 34.07 -21.76 3.60
CA ALA A 475 33.49 -20.44 3.78
C ALA A 475 32.89 -20.28 5.19
N LEU A 476 32.80 -19.03 5.66
CA LEU A 476 32.10 -18.67 6.89
C LEU A 476 30.92 -17.77 6.52
N ILE A 477 29.70 -18.24 6.82
CA ILE A 477 28.45 -17.57 6.45
C ILE A 477 27.80 -17.00 7.72
N ASP A 478 27.46 -15.72 7.72
CA ASP A 478 26.77 -15.10 8.83
C ASP A 478 25.26 -15.40 8.81
N LEU A 479 24.82 -16.22 9.77
CA LEU A 479 23.41 -16.59 10.01
C LEU A 479 22.83 -15.90 11.26
N SER A 480 23.45 -14.81 11.74
CA SER A 480 22.89 -13.94 12.78
C SER A 480 21.47 -13.41 12.47
N PRO A 481 21.07 -13.16 11.20
CA PRO A 481 19.71 -12.73 10.89
C PRO A 481 18.59 -13.77 11.10
N PHE A 482 18.91 -15.06 11.28
CA PHE A 482 17.88 -16.08 11.55
C PHE A 482 17.16 -15.77 12.87
N GLY A 483 15.84 -16.01 12.92
CA GLY A 483 15.10 -16.06 14.18
C GLY A 483 15.61 -17.19 15.06
N LYS A 484 15.69 -16.96 16.37
CA LYS A 484 15.95 -17.99 17.39
C LYS A 484 14.86 -17.89 18.44
N PHE A 485 14.34 -19.04 18.85
CA PHE A 485 13.33 -19.17 19.89
C PHE A 485 13.86 -20.18 20.90
N ASP A 486 13.82 -19.84 22.18
CA ASP A 486 14.13 -20.74 23.28
C ASP A 486 12.79 -21.11 23.95
N LEU A 487 12.46 -22.40 23.95
CA LEU A 487 11.19 -22.91 24.46
C LEU A 487 11.49 -23.76 25.70
N SER A 488 11.03 -23.28 26.85
CA SER A 488 11.23 -23.93 28.14
C SER A 488 10.00 -23.80 29.04
N GLY A 489 9.80 -24.79 29.91
CA GLY A 489 8.61 -24.95 30.74
C GLY A 489 8.24 -26.44 30.88
N PRO A 490 7.30 -26.79 31.79
CA PRO A 490 6.84 -28.17 31.93
C PRO A 490 6.13 -28.68 30.67
N ASP A 491 5.41 -27.80 29.98
CA ASP A 491 4.56 -28.11 28.83
C ASP A 491 5.27 -27.86 27.47
N ALA A 492 6.59 -27.59 27.47
CA ALA A 492 7.34 -27.22 26.26
C ALA A 492 7.54 -28.37 25.24
N LEU A 493 7.03 -29.58 25.54
CA LEU A 493 7.10 -30.78 24.70
C LEU A 493 5.70 -31.32 24.28
N SER A 494 4.62 -30.76 24.84
CA SER A 494 3.24 -31.24 24.68
C SER A 494 2.41 -30.40 23.72
#